data_AF-A0A954A2Z5-F1
#
_entry.id   AF-A0A954A2Z5-F1
#
_cell.length_a   1.000
_cell.length_b   1.000
_cell.length_c   1.000
_cell.angle_alpha   90.00
_cell.angle_beta   90.00
_cell.angle_gamma   90.00
#
_symmetry.space_group_name_H-M   'P 1'
#
loop_
_entity.id
_entity.type
_entity.pdbx_description
1 polymer ?
#
loop_
_entity_poly.entity_id
_entity_poly.type
_entity_poly.pdbx_seq_one_letter_code
_entity_poly.pdbx_strand_id
1 'polypeptide(L)'
;MTMKLHFPLLSSAAVLLGIVPQNPDEPPAAEPTATAPVVPGGVSVAAAASRIDALVEAQIRRAGQRANPRADDAAFLRRTYLGLAGRIPTLSETTAFLGSQDHDKRARLIDSLIGSPGYQSHMFNFWADLLRVKSRLNNQVSGEPFIHFIKQSIADNKPYDKFVREMLVAEGPAHAQGNGATGLLMRDRGMPLDSMANTVRVFLGTRLECAQCHDHPFDKWKQKDFYEMAAFAGGVAYRAQLDREQAPALAEVAKELRDKRDRQGLQALGRLVRGVQSGISGTGTGLIRLPKDYKYDNGKANQLVRAKAIFGTSPAIAVADPNAPKAKPKTGSKSKRKSWRERQRERQEAQRRQREMRQRRNQVGQRGVKTRDAFADWLTAKSNPRFTRVIANRMWEQAMGRALIEPVDNLMDNTKASNQKLMEYLEQLMVQVGYDLQKFQRILFNTATFQRQVTRTEVPSDQTYLFQGPVLRRMTAEQIWDSLVTLVYDDIDDRLR
;
A
#
# COMPACT_ATOMS: atom_id res chain seq x y z
N MET A 1 -26.16 -36.34 -32.75
CA MET A 1 -27.09 -35.21 -32.48
C MET A 1 -26.27 -33.95 -32.26
N THR A 2 -26.16 -33.14 -33.31
CA THR A 2 -25.40 -31.90 -33.39
C THR A 2 -26.38 -30.73 -33.31
N MET A 3 -26.33 -29.92 -32.24
CA MET A 3 -27.07 -28.67 -32.16
C MET A 3 -26.12 -27.50 -32.38
N LYS A 4 -26.21 -26.91 -33.57
CA LYS A 4 -25.69 -25.58 -33.91
C LYS A 4 -26.71 -24.54 -33.44
N LEU A 5 -26.27 -23.53 -32.67
CA LEU A 5 -27.06 -22.33 -32.39
C LEU A 5 -26.41 -21.15 -33.12
N HIS A 6 -27.17 -20.60 -34.08
CA HIS A 6 -26.90 -19.34 -34.77
C HIS A 6 -27.45 -18.18 -33.93
N PHE A 7 -26.70 -17.07 -33.86
CA PHE A 7 -27.23 -15.75 -33.48
C PHE A 7 -26.78 -14.72 -34.53
N PRO A 8 -27.67 -13.83 -35.01
CA PRO A 8 -27.38 -12.94 -36.12
C PRO A 8 -26.70 -11.64 -35.68
N LEU A 9 -25.86 -11.13 -36.60
CA LEU A 9 -25.28 -9.80 -36.64
C LEU A 9 -26.35 -8.73 -36.87
N LEU A 10 -26.25 -7.60 -36.16
CA LEU A 10 -26.90 -6.35 -36.53
C LEU A 10 -25.87 -5.22 -36.60
N SER A 11 -26.04 -4.42 -37.65
CA SER A 11 -25.10 -3.46 -38.22
C SER A 11 -25.34 -2.04 -37.69
N SER A 12 -24.26 -1.26 -37.70
CA SER A 12 -24.15 0.19 -38.02
C SER A 12 -25.03 1.21 -37.30
N ALA A 13 -24.37 2.13 -36.57
CA ALA A 13 -24.78 3.54 -36.52
C ALA A 13 -23.55 4.44 -36.31
N ALA A 14 -23.22 5.23 -37.34
CA ALA A 14 -22.29 6.34 -37.29
C ALA A 14 -22.98 7.57 -36.66
N VAL A 15 -22.26 8.34 -35.84
CA VAL A 15 -22.70 9.66 -35.38
C VAL A 15 -21.57 10.66 -35.55
N LEU A 16 -21.96 11.80 -36.13
CA LEU A 16 -21.17 12.88 -36.68
C LEU A 16 -20.28 13.63 -35.67
N LEU A 17 -19.13 14.06 -36.20
CA LEU A 17 -18.28 15.14 -35.69
C LEU A 17 -19.03 16.49 -35.71
N GLY A 18 -19.23 17.07 -34.53
CA GLY A 18 -19.65 18.46 -34.36
C GLY A 18 -18.44 19.35 -34.09
N ILE A 19 -18.13 20.23 -35.05
CA ILE A 19 -17.14 21.31 -34.92
C ILE A 19 -17.85 22.50 -34.26
N VAL A 20 -17.31 23.00 -33.15
CA VAL A 20 -17.74 24.26 -32.51
C VAL A 20 -16.57 25.25 -32.58
N PRO A 21 -16.77 26.50 -33.02
CA PRO A 21 -15.71 27.50 -33.10
C PRO A 21 -15.36 28.05 -31.72
N GLN A 22 -14.06 28.19 -31.44
CA GLN A 22 -13.54 28.84 -30.23
C GLN A 22 -13.42 30.36 -30.43
N ASN A 23 -13.89 31.11 -29.44
CA ASN A 23 -13.80 32.58 -29.35
C ASN A 23 -12.38 32.98 -28.86
N PRO A 24 -11.74 34.06 -29.35
CA PRO A 24 -10.29 34.24 -29.23
C PRO A 24 -9.78 35.10 -28.05
N ASP A 25 -10.60 35.51 -27.08
CA ASP A 25 -10.17 36.52 -26.08
C ASP A 25 -10.27 36.07 -24.60
N GLU A 26 -9.40 35.15 -24.15
CA GLU A 26 -9.14 34.96 -22.70
C GLU A 26 -7.65 34.60 -22.43
N PRO A 27 -6.90 35.40 -21.65
CA PRO A 27 -5.50 35.10 -21.31
C PRO A 27 -5.35 34.24 -20.03
N PRO A 28 -4.24 33.48 -19.86
CA PRO A 28 -4.26 32.20 -19.13
C PRO A 28 -3.56 32.21 -17.77
N ALA A 29 -4.00 31.33 -16.85
CA ALA A 29 -3.12 30.66 -15.89
C ALA A 29 -3.69 29.31 -15.40
N ALA A 30 -2.84 28.28 -15.52
CA ALA A 30 -3.07 26.85 -15.43
C ALA A 30 -3.52 26.27 -14.06
N GLU A 31 -4.54 25.41 -14.11
CA GLU A 31 -4.67 24.23 -13.24
C GLU A 31 -4.33 22.98 -14.06
N PRO A 32 -3.57 22.00 -13.53
CA PRO A 32 -3.36 20.74 -14.23
C PRO A 32 -4.63 19.87 -14.08
N THR A 33 -5.57 20.03 -15.00
CA THR A 33 -6.70 19.13 -15.13
C THR A 33 -6.23 17.77 -15.64
N ALA A 34 -6.39 16.78 -14.76
CA ALA A 34 -6.30 15.38 -15.11
C ALA A 34 -7.34 15.05 -16.20
N THR A 35 -6.89 14.51 -17.33
CA THR A 35 -7.52 13.39 -18.04
C THR A 35 -6.61 12.99 -19.21
N ALA A 36 -5.98 11.83 -19.11
CA ALA A 36 -5.48 11.12 -20.28
C ALA A 36 -6.24 9.78 -20.38
N PRO A 37 -6.80 9.44 -21.55
CA PRO A 37 -7.44 8.15 -21.75
C PRO A 37 -6.40 7.05 -21.69
N VAL A 38 -6.66 6.03 -20.86
CA VAL A 38 -5.86 4.79 -20.81
C VAL A 38 -6.16 4.02 -22.10
N VAL A 39 -5.22 4.03 -23.05
CA VAL A 39 -5.22 3.15 -24.22
C VAL A 39 -4.26 1.98 -23.96
N PRO A 40 -4.70 0.72 -24.11
CA PRO A 40 -3.83 -0.45 -24.02
C PRO A 40 -3.01 -0.60 -25.31
N GLY A 41 -1.84 0.02 -25.33
CA GLY A 41 -0.76 -0.27 -26.27
C GLY A 41 0.50 -0.55 -25.46
N GLY A 42 1.07 -1.76 -25.60
CA GLY A 42 2.18 -2.23 -24.76
C GLY A 42 3.36 -1.25 -24.77
N VAL A 43 3.77 -0.79 -23.59
CA VAL A 43 4.96 0.04 -23.42
C VAL A 43 6.18 -0.75 -23.89
N SER A 44 6.85 -0.29 -24.96
CA SER A 44 8.11 -0.88 -25.41
C SER A 44 9.21 -0.60 -24.38
N VAL A 45 9.86 -1.66 -23.90
CA VAL A 45 10.94 -1.58 -22.92
C VAL A 45 12.07 -0.68 -23.42
N ALA A 46 12.51 -0.89 -24.65
CA ALA A 46 13.60 -0.13 -25.25
C ALA A 46 13.25 1.35 -25.44
N ALA A 47 12.03 1.66 -25.91
CA ALA A 47 11.59 3.04 -26.10
C ALA A 47 11.47 3.80 -24.76
N ALA A 48 10.91 3.15 -23.74
CA ALA A 48 10.79 3.74 -22.41
C ALA A 48 12.14 3.94 -21.73
N ALA A 49 13.04 2.95 -21.83
CA ALA A 49 14.41 3.06 -21.31
C ALA A 49 15.18 4.20 -21.98
N SER A 50 15.13 4.29 -23.32
CA SER A 50 15.75 5.38 -24.08
C SER A 50 15.20 6.75 -23.69
N ARG A 51 13.89 6.85 -23.41
CA ARG A 51 13.29 8.11 -22.94
C ARG A 51 13.78 8.51 -21.56
N ILE A 52 13.94 7.55 -20.64
CA ILE A 52 14.56 7.80 -19.32
C ILE A 52 15.99 8.33 -19.50
N ASP A 53 16.80 7.64 -20.32
CA ASP A 53 18.18 8.03 -20.58
C ASP A 53 18.29 9.45 -21.13
N ALA A 54 17.44 9.81 -22.09
CA ALA A 54 17.40 11.16 -22.65
C ALA A 54 17.11 12.24 -21.59
N LEU A 55 16.25 11.95 -20.60
CA LEU A 55 15.92 12.88 -19.52
C LEU A 55 17.06 13.03 -18.51
N VAL A 56 17.77 11.94 -18.20
CA VAL A 56 18.98 11.94 -17.37
C VAL A 56 20.10 12.71 -18.07
N GLU A 57 20.38 12.40 -19.33
CA GLU A 57 21.44 13.02 -20.13
C GLU A 57 21.20 14.50 -20.39
N ALA A 58 19.95 14.91 -20.59
CA ALA A 58 19.62 16.32 -20.71
C ALA A 58 20.01 17.11 -19.46
N GLN A 59 19.86 16.52 -18.26
CA GLN A 59 20.26 17.19 -17.03
C GLN A 59 21.77 17.17 -16.82
N ILE A 60 22.43 16.04 -17.05
CA ILE A 60 23.90 15.93 -16.99
C ILE A 60 24.55 16.98 -17.91
N ARG A 61 24.08 17.11 -19.16
CA ARG A 61 24.58 18.09 -20.12
C ARG A 61 24.33 19.53 -19.69
N ARG A 62 23.13 19.86 -19.18
CA ARG A 62 22.84 21.20 -18.66
C ARG A 62 23.76 21.61 -17.51
N ALA A 63 24.22 20.64 -16.71
CA ALA A 63 25.16 20.88 -15.62
C ALA A 63 26.64 20.91 -16.08
N GLY A 64 26.93 20.79 -17.38
CA GLY A 64 28.30 20.72 -17.89
C GLY A 64 29.06 19.45 -17.51
N GLN A 65 28.36 18.41 -17.03
CA GLN A 65 28.94 17.16 -16.58
C GLN A 65 28.91 16.10 -17.68
N ARG A 66 29.57 14.96 -17.43
CA ARG A 66 29.59 13.83 -18.36
C ARG A 66 29.04 12.59 -17.68
N ALA A 67 28.33 11.78 -18.45
CA ALA A 67 27.91 10.46 -18.00
C ALA A 67 29.14 9.55 -17.81
N ASN A 68 29.06 8.62 -16.87
CA ASN A 68 30.09 7.60 -16.70
C ASN A 68 30.12 6.68 -17.94
N PRO A 69 31.27 6.08 -18.26
CA PRO A 69 31.33 5.10 -19.34
C PRO A 69 30.47 3.87 -19.01
N ARG A 70 30.16 3.07 -20.03
CA ARG A 70 29.47 1.79 -19.86
C ARG A 70 30.28 0.86 -18.94
N ALA A 71 29.61 0.17 -18.03
CA ALA A 71 30.26 -0.86 -17.22
C ALA A 71 30.63 -2.07 -18.08
N ASP A 72 31.73 -2.74 -17.74
CA ASP A 72 32.06 -4.05 -18.30
C ASP A 72 31.01 -5.10 -17.93
N ASP A 73 31.07 -6.25 -18.62
CA ASP A 73 30.09 -7.32 -18.46
C ASP A 73 30.13 -7.97 -17.07
N ALA A 74 31.30 -8.08 -16.44
CA ALA A 74 31.41 -8.67 -15.10
C ALA A 74 30.77 -7.77 -14.02
N ALA A 75 31.01 -6.46 -14.08
CA ALA A 75 30.41 -5.49 -13.19
C ALA A 75 28.90 -5.36 -13.43
N PHE A 76 28.45 -5.42 -14.69
CA PHE A 76 27.03 -5.45 -15.03
C PHE A 76 26.35 -6.72 -14.47
N LEU A 77 26.94 -7.90 -14.72
CA LEU A 77 26.43 -9.19 -14.25
C LEU A 77 26.23 -9.18 -12.73
N ARG A 78 27.30 -8.90 -11.97
CA ARG A 78 27.25 -8.88 -10.51
C ARG A 78 26.21 -7.89 -9.98
N ARG A 79 26.17 -6.67 -10.53
CA ARG A 79 25.21 -5.64 -10.09
C ARG A 79 23.77 -6.04 -10.38
N THR A 80 23.52 -6.66 -11.53
CA THR A 80 22.18 -7.07 -11.94
C THR A 80 21.67 -8.22 -11.07
N TYR A 81 22.52 -9.21 -10.77
CA TYR A 81 22.20 -10.29 -9.83
C TYR A 81 21.89 -9.77 -8.42
N LEU A 82 22.70 -8.86 -7.89
CA LEU A 82 22.44 -8.27 -6.57
C LEU A 82 21.15 -7.43 -6.57
N GLY A 83 20.89 -6.68 -7.63
CA GLY A 83 19.75 -5.77 -7.72
C GLY A 83 18.40 -6.45 -8.01
N LEU A 84 18.39 -7.59 -8.70
CA LEU A 84 17.18 -8.31 -9.05
C LEU A 84 16.98 -9.59 -8.24
N ALA A 85 18.02 -10.39 -8.03
CA ALA A 85 17.92 -11.68 -7.35
C ALA A 85 18.47 -11.67 -5.91
N GLY A 86 19.06 -10.57 -5.46
CA GLY A 86 19.55 -10.44 -4.09
C GLY A 86 20.79 -11.26 -3.76
N ARG A 87 21.49 -11.84 -4.75
CA ARG A 87 22.70 -12.64 -4.55
C ARG A 87 23.75 -12.33 -5.60
N ILE A 88 24.96 -12.88 -5.48
CA ILE A 88 25.93 -12.90 -6.59
C ILE A 88 25.55 -14.01 -7.61
N PRO A 89 26.05 -13.95 -8.86
CA PRO A 89 25.95 -15.10 -9.76
C PRO A 89 26.77 -16.29 -9.25
N THR A 90 26.33 -17.50 -9.58
CA THR A 90 27.13 -18.73 -9.43
C THR A 90 28.28 -18.76 -10.44
N LEU A 91 29.20 -19.70 -10.29
CA LEU A 91 30.29 -19.89 -11.25
C LEU A 91 29.77 -20.28 -12.64
N SER A 92 28.76 -21.15 -12.69
CA SER A 92 28.11 -21.58 -13.94
C SER A 92 27.42 -20.41 -14.64
N GLU A 93 26.59 -19.64 -13.91
CA GLU A 93 25.92 -18.44 -14.42
C GLU A 93 26.92 -17.41 -14.94
N THR A 94 28.03 -17.21 -14.22
CA THR A 94 29.10 -16.30 -14.60
C THR A 94 29.79 -16.73 -15.89
N THR A 95 30.16 -18.01 -15.98
CA THR A 95 30.86 -18.56 -17.15
C THR A 95 29.98 -18.50 -18.40
N ALA A 96 28.70 -18.88 -18.26
CA ALA A 96 27.72 -18.81 -19.35
C ALA A 96 27.52 -17.37 -19.85
N PHE A 97 27.33 -16.41 -18.94
CA PHE A 97 27.11 -15.03 -19.32
C PHE A 97 28.36 -14.39 -19.95
N LEU A 98 29.55 -14.58 -19.37
CA LEU A 98 30.77 -13.97 -19.89
C LEU A 98 31.23 -14.61 -21.21
N GLY A 99 30.94 -15.90 -21.44
CA GLY A 99 31.22 -16.59 -22.69
C GLY A 99 30.28 -16.25 -23.85
N SER A 100 29.05 -15.81 -23.57
CA SER A 100 28.07 -15.47 -24.60
C SER A 100 28.46 -14.22 -25.41
N GLN A 101 28.35 -14.34 -26.74
CA GLN A 101 28.56 -13.28 -27.73
C GLN A 101 27.24 -12.65 -28.23
N ASP A 102 26.12 -13.01 -27.63
CA ASP A 102 24.83 -12.53 -28.06
C ASP A 102 24.68 -11.02 -27.83
N HIS A 103 24.20 -10.30 -28.86
CA HIS A 103 24.05 -8.85 -28.80
C HIS A 103 23.05 -8.38 -27.73
N ASP A 104 22.10 -9.22 -27.35
CA ASP A 104 21.06 -8.96 -26.35
C ASP A 104 21.25 -9.74 -25.04
N LYS A 105 22.43 -10.34 -24.79
CA LYS A 105 22.75 -11.08 -23.55
C LYS A 105 22.35 -10.37 -22.25
N ARG A 106 22.52 -9.04 -22.20
CA ARG A 106 22.18 -8.22 -21.02
C ARG A 106 20.68 -8.12 -20.80
N ALA A 107 19.90 -7.96 -21.87
CA ALA A 107 18.44 -7.92 -21.79
C ALA A 107 17.89 -9.30 -21.41
N ARG A 108 18.41 -10.37 -22.02
CA ARG A 108 18.06 -11.75 -21.65
C ARG A 108 18.35 -12.09 -20.20
N LEU A 109 19.50 -11.64 -19.67
CA LEU A 109 19.82 -11.81 -18.26
C LEU A 109 18.78 -11.11 -17.36
N ILE A 110 18.43 -9.86 -17.67
CA ILE A 110 17.42 -9.11 -16.90
C ILE A 110 16.08 -9.86 -16.90
N ASP A 111 15.65 -10.35 -18.05
CA ASP A 111 14.39 -11.10 -18.18
C ASP A 111 14.41 -12.41 -17.39
N SER A 112 15.52 -13.15 -17.47
CA SER A 112 15.72 -14.39 -16.72
C SER A 112 15.67 -14.16 -15.21
N LEU A 113 16.30 -13.08 -14.71
CA LEU A 113 16.35 -12.79 -13.28
C LEU A 113 15.00 -12.30 -12.75
N ILE A 114 14.29 -11.43 -13.49
CA ILE A 114 12.96 -10.95 -13.07
C ILE A 114 11.97 -12.11 -12.91
N GLY A 115 12.10 -13.17 -13.72
CA GLY A 115 11.27 -14.37 -13.62
C GLY A 115 11.74 -15.41 -12.60
N SER A 116 12.83 -15.18 -11.85
CA SER A 116 13.46 -16.21 -11.04
C SER A 116 12.91 -16.30 -9.60
N PRO A 117 13.04 -17.47 -8.94
CA PRO A 117 12.79 -17.59 -7.49
C PRO A 117 13.65 -16.63 -6.65
N GLY A 118 14.89 -16.36 -7.07
CA GLY A 118 15.77 -15.37 -6.44
C GLY A 118 15.14 -13.98 -6.43
N TYR A 119 14.50 -13.56 -7.53
CA TYR A 119 13.75 -12.29 -7.56
C TYR A 119 12.58 -12.27 -6.59
N GLN A 120 11.84 -13.36 -6.50
CA GLN A 120 10.72 -13.46 -5.57
C GLN A 120 11.17 -13.34 -4.11
N SER A 121 12.28 -14.02 -3.75
CA SER A 121 12.89 -13.92 -2.43
C SER A 121 13.39 -12.51 -2.13
N HIS A 122 14.11 -11.90 -3.08
CA HIS A 122 14.65 -10.55 -2.91
C HIS A 122 13.55 -9.49 -2.75
N MET A 123 12.52 -9.55 -3.59
CA MET A 123 11.35 -8.67 -3.48
C MET A 123 10.54 -8.94 -2.23
N PHE A 124 10.49 -10.18 -1.73
CA PHE A 124 9.85 -10.48 -0.46
C PHE A 124 10.55 -9.75 0.69
N ASN A 125 11.89 -9.77 0.76
CA ASN A 125 12.63 -9.05 1.79
C ASN A 125 12.35 -7.54 1.73
N PHE A 126 12.40 -6.94 0.53
CA PHE A 126 12.04 -5.54 0.33
C PHE A 126 10.64 -5.20 0.87
N TRP A 127 9.63 -6.01 0.53
CA TRP A 127 8.26 -5.80 1.03
C TRP A 127 8.11 -6.13 2.51
N ALA A 128 8.82 -7.12 3.02
CA ALA A 128 8.76 -7.53 4.42
C ALA A 128 9.27 -6.41 5.33
N ASP A 129 10.38 -5.76 4.96
CA ASP A 129 10.93 -4.63 5.69
C ASP A 129 9.99 -3.44 5.65
N LEU A 130 9.55 -3.05 4.44
CA LEU A 130 8.69 -1.90 4.24
C LEU A 130 7.31 -2.08 4.91
N LEU A 131 6.78 -3.31 4.89
CA LEU A 131 5.52 -3.68 5.53
C LEU A 131 5.69 -4.19 6.97
N ARG A 132 6.89 -4.08 7.57
CA ARG A 132 7.18 -4.47 8.96
C ARG A 132 6.61 -5.85 9.30
N VAL A 133 6.79 -6.81 8.40
CA VAL A 133 6.25 -8.16 8.53
C VAL A 133 6.87 -8.85 9.75
N LYS A 134 6.06 -9.62 10.46
CA LYS A 134 6.49 -10.36 11.66
C LYS A 134 5.99 -11.79 11.54
N SER A 135 6.84 -12.78 11.82
CA SER A 135 6.45 -14.19 11.90
C SER A 135 5.53 -14.47 13.11
N ARG A 136 5.61 -13.65 14.17
CA ARG A 136 4.71 -13.70 15.32
C ARG A 136 4.21 -12.32 15.72
N LEU A 137 2.89 -12.17 15.80
CA LEU A 137 2.21 -10.98 16.26
C LEU A 137 1.96 -11.09 17.77
N ASN A 138 2.50 -10.14 18.54
CA ASN A 138 2.45 -10.12 20.01
C ASN A 138 2.83 -11.46 20.67
N ASN A 139 3.76 -12.21 20.06
CA ASN A 139 4.22 -13.54 20.48
C ASN A 139 3.13 -14.63 20.61
N GLN A 140 1.92 -14.40 20.10
CA GLN A 140 0.77 -15.29 20.30
C GLN A 140 0.05 -15.70 19.02
N VAL A 141 0.07 -14.85 17.99
CA VAL A 141 -0.62 -15.09 16.72
C VAL A 141 0.43 -15.26 15.63
N SER A 142 0.28 -16.29 14.80
CA SER A 142 1.18 -16.49 13.66
C SER A 142 0.98 -15.39 12.62
N GLY A 143 2.08 -14.83 12.11
CA GLY A 143 2.07 -13.90 10.98
C GLY A 143 2.29 -14.58 9.63
N GLU A 144 2.43 -15.92 9.61
CA GLU A 144 2.61 -16.71 8.38
C GLU A 144 1.55 -16.43 7.31
N PRO A 145 0.25 -16.25 7.61
CA PRO A 145 -0.71 -15.92 6.56
C PRO A 145 -0.34 -14.67 5.77
N PHE A 146 0.23 -13.65 6.44
CA PHE A 146 0.65 -12.43 5.77
C PHE A 146 1.92 -12.63 4.94
N ILE A 147 2.87 -13.41 5.47
CA ILE A 147 4.10 -13.81 4.75
C ILE A 147 3.72 -14.54 3.46
N HIS A 148 2.85 -15.54 3.53
CA HIS A 148 2.37 -16.27 2.36
C HIS A 148 1.63 -15.38 1.37
N PHE A 149 0.78 -14.47 1.84
CA PHE A 149 0.09 -13.51 0.98
C PHE A 149 1.06 -12.63 0.19
N ILE A 150 2.11 -12.11 0.83
CA ILE A 150 3.11 -11.27 0.17
C ILE A 150 3.89 -12.11 -0.86
N LYS A 151 4.39 -13.28 -0.45
CA LYS A 151 5.11 -14.20 -1.35
C LYS A 151 4.28 -14.56 -2.58
N GLN A 152 3.02 -14.95 -2.38
CA GLN A 152 2.11 -15.28 -3.49
C GLN A 152 1.83 -14.06 -4.37
N SER A 153 1.62 -12.88 -3.79
CA SER A 153 1.38 -11.66 -4.57
C SER A 153 2.57 -11.27 -5.45
N ILE A 154 3.81 -11.55 -5.00
CA ILE A 154 5.03 -11.36 -5.79
C ILE A 154 5.13 -12.41 -6.89
N ALA A 155 4.89 -13.68 -6.56
CA ALA A 155 4.93 -14.80 -7.52
C ALA A 155 3.91 -14.62 -8.66
N ASP A 156 2.70 -14.14 -8.34
CA ASP A 156 1.63 -13.86 -9.29
C ASP A 156 1.85 -12.56 -10.09
N ASN A 157 2.93 -11.81 -9.83
CA ASN A 157 3.17 -10.46 -10.34
C ASN A 157 1.94 -9.54 -10.17
N LYS A 158 1.33 -9.57 -8.98
CA LYS A 158 0.12 -8.81 -8.69
C LYS A 158 0.39 -7.31 -8.88
N PRO A 159 -0.44 -6.58 -9.65
CA PRO A 159 -0.32 -5.14 -9.80
C PRO A 159 -0.30 -4.44 -8.44
N TYR A 160 0.63 -3.49 -8.25
CA TYR A 160 0.87 -2.88 -6.96
C TYR A 160 -0.37 -2.16 -6.39
N ASP A 161 -1.20 -1.52 -7.23
CA ASP A 161 -2.48 -0.93 -6.79
C ASP A 161 -3.42 -1.99 -6.20
N LYS A 162 -3.50 -3.18 -6.80
CA LYS A 162 -4.32 -4.29 -6.30
C LYS A 162 -3.74 -4.89 -5.03
N PHE A 163 -2.43 -5.11 -4.99
CA PHE A 163 -1.73 -5.60 -3.82
C PHE A 163 -2.00 -4.71 -2.59
N VAL A 164 -1.88 -3.39 -2.75
CA VAL A 164 -2.13 -2.44 -1.65
C VAL A 164 -3.62 -2.38 -1.30
N ARG A 165 -4.50 -2.29 -2.30
CA ARG A 165 -5.95 -2.22 -2.05
C ARG A 165 -6.44 -3.43 -1.26
N GLU A 166 -6.01 -4.63 -1.65
CA GLU A 166 -6.39 -5.89 -1.02
C GLU A 166 -6.01 -5.90 0.47
N MET A 167 -4.79 -5.48 0.82
CA MET A 167 -4.37 -5.35 2.23
C MET A 167 -5.20 -4.34 3.02
N LEU A 168 -5.56 -3.21 2.41
CA LEU A 168 -6.31 -2.14 3.07
C LEU A 168 -7.77 -2.51 3.35
N VAL A 169 -8.38 -3.37 2.52
CA VAL A 169 -9.80 -3.76 2.63
C VAL A 169 -10.03 -5.15 3.22
N ALA A 170 -8.98 -5.96 3.42
CA ALA A 170 -9.12 -7.34 3.90
C ALA A 170 -9.92 -7.46 5.21
N GLU A 171 -10.80 -8.46 5.27
CA GLU A 171 -11.67 -8.78 6.41
C GLU A 171 -11.81 -10.29 6.59
N GLY A 172 -12.09 -10.73 7.81
CA GLY A 172 -12.29 -12.13 8.17
C GLY A 172 -11.10 -12.73 8.94
N PRO A 173 -11.13 -14.05 9.20
CA PRO A 173 -10.06 -14.78 9.88
C PRO A 173 -8.75 -14.76 9.09
N ALA A 174 -7.63 -14.47 9.73
CA ALA A 174 -6.32 -14.40 9.07
C ALA A 174 -5.87 -15.73 8.47
N HIS A 175 -6.23 -16.82 9.14
CA HIS A 175 -5.91 -18.19 8.72
C HIS A 175 -6.93 -18.76 7.72
N ALA A 176 -7.99 -18.03 7.39
CA ALA A 176 -8.88 -18.45 6.30
C ALA A 176 -8.10 -18.39 4.97
N GLN A 177 -8.38 -19.36 4.11
CA GLN A 177 -7.78 -19.43 2.79
C GLN A 177 -7.98 -18.10 2.03
N GLY A 178 -6.89 -17.57 1.47
CA GLY A 178 -6.90 -16.32 0.72
C GLY A 178 -6.95 -15.04 1.56
N ASN A 179 -6.96 -15.12 2.90
CA ASN A 179 -7.19 -13.95 3.76
C ASN A 179 -5.94 -13.41 4.46
N GLY A 180 -4.75 -13.79 3.98
CA GLY A 180 -3.47 -13.35 4.54
C GLY A 180 -3.25 -11.83 4.49
N ALA A 181 -3.92 -11.14 3.57
CA ALA A 181 -3.90 -9.68 3.42
C ALA A 181 -4.34 -8.92 4.69
N THR A 182 -5.15 -9.56 5.56
CA THR A 182 -5.53 -9.02 6.89
C THR A 182 -4.32 -8.69 7.78
N GLY A 183 -3.17 -9.30 7.49
CA GLY A 183 -1.91 -9.10 8.20
C GLY A 183 -1.45 -7.64 8.29
N LEU A 184 -1.73 -6.82 7.27
CA LEU A 184 -1.33 -5.40 7.27
C LEU A 184 -1.89 -4.66 8.48
N LEU A 185 -3.17 -4.87 8.81
CA LEU A 185 -3.81 -4.26 9.97
C LEU A 185 -3.45 -5.02 11.25
N MET A 186 -3.40 -6.35 11.20
CA MET A 186 -3.12 -7.16 12.38
C MET A 186 -1.72 -6.93 12.97
N ARG A 187 -0.72 -6.53 12.16
CA ARG A 187 0.64 -6.27 12.65
C ARG A 187 0.70 -5.16 13.72
N ASP A 188 -0.25 -4.23 13.66
CA ASP A 188 -0.38 -3.08 14.56
C ASP A 188 -1.63 -3.23 15.46
N ARG A 189 -2.02 -4.48 15.77
CA ARG A 189 -3.17 -4.80 16.63
C ARG A 189 -3.13 -4.01 17.94
N GLY A 190 -4.19 -3.24 18.18
CA GLY A 190 -4.33 -2.39 19.37
C GLY A 190 -3.71 -1.00 19.23
N MET A 191 -3.05 -0.70 18.11
CA MET A 191 -2.40 0.58 17.81
C MET A 191 -2.91 1.16 16.47
N PRO A 192 -4.22 1.48 16.35
CA PRO A 192 -4.79 1.92 15.07
C PRO A 192 -4.24 3.26 14.56
N LEU A 193 -3.81 4.15 15.46
CA LEU A 193 -3.19 5.43 15.10
C LEU A 193 -1.82 5.19 14.44
N ASP A 194 -0.97 4.38 15.06
CA ASP A 194 0.34 4.00 14.52
C ASP A 194 0.20 3.22 13.21
N SER A 195 -0.82 2.37 13.10
CA SER A 195 -1.15 1.66 11.85
C SER A 195 -1.44 2.64 10.71
N MET A 196 -2.24 3.67 10.96
CA MET A 196 -2.53 4.72 9.97
C MET A 196 -1.27 5.53 9.64
N ALA A 197 -0.49 5.95 10.63
CA ALA A 197 0.76 6.69 10.41
C ALA A 197 1.72 5.92 9.50
N ASN A 198 1.93 4.63 9.81
CA ASN A 198 2.76 3.75 8.99
C ASN A 198 2.18 3.53 7.59
N THR A 199 0.85 3.40 7.46
CA THR A 199 0.18 3.25 6.16
C THR A 199 0.41 4.46 5.27
N VAL A 200 0.28 5.68 5.83
CA VAL A 200 0.55 6.92 5.09
C VAL A 200 2.03 7.06 4.74
N ARG A 201 2.94 6.75 5.66
CA ARG A 201 4.38 6.78 5.38
C ARG A 201 4.78 5.80 4.28
N VAL A 202 4.29 4.57 4.35
CA VAL A 202 4.60 3.54 3.36
C VAL A 202 3.99 3.89 2.01
N PHE A 203 2.71 4.23 1.91
CA PHE A 203 2.06 4.33 0.60
C PHE A 203 1.96 5.75 0.03
N LEU A 204 2.11 6.79 0.84
CA LEU A 204 2.03 8.20 0.44
C LEU A 204 3.32 8.98 0.74
N GLY A 205 4.30 8.33 1.37
CA GLY A 205 5.62 8.90 1.62
C GLY A 205 5.61 10.05 2.61
N THR A 206 4.57 10.19 3.45
CA THR A 206 4.44 11.32 4.37
C THR A 206 4.53 10.84 5.82
N ARG A 207 5.33 11.52 6.62
CA ARG A 207 5.45 11.28 8.05
C ARG A 207 4.38 12.08 8.80
N LEU A 208 3.42 11.38 9.39
CA LEU A 208 2.34 11.98 10.19
C LEU A 208 2.47 11.66 11.68
N GLU A 209 3.50 10.94 12.09
CA GLU A 209 3.69 10.45 13.46
C GLU A 209 3.70 11.60 14.48
N CYS A 210 4.37 12.72 14.17
CA CYS A 210 4.36 13.90 15.05
C CYS A 210 2.95 14.49 15.22
N ALA A 211 2.16 14.45 14.13
CA ALA A 211 0.77 14.93 14.09
C ALA A 211 -0.19 14.09 14.96
N GLN A 212 0.25 12.96 15.51
CA GLN A 212 -0.54 12.17 16.45
C GLN A 212 -0.75 12.89 17.79
N CYS A 213 0.28 13.58 18.29
CA CYS A 213 0.28 14.17 19.63
C CYS A 213 0.17 15.71 19.60
N HIS A 214 0.66 16.36 18.55
CA HIS A 214 0.64 17.82 18.39
C HIS A 214 0.66 18.20 16.91
N ASP A 215 0.34 19.44 16.55
CA ASP A 215 0.58 19.95 15.19
C ASP A 215 2.03 19.70 14.76
N HIS A 216 2.23 19.25 13.51
CA HIS A 216 3.56 18.90 13.02
C HIS A 216 4.48 20.14 13.05
N PRO A 217 5.70 20.02 13.61
CA PRO A 217 6.56 21.20 13.86
C PRO A 217 7.25 21.73 12.60
N PHE A 218 7.41 20.87 11.58
CA PHE A 218 8.15 21.18 10.35
C PHE A 218 7.33 20.99 9.07
N ASP A 219 6.02 20.77 9.21
CA ASP A 219 5.11 20.53 8.08
C ASP A 219 3.73 21.11 8.43
N LYS A 220 2.85 21.26 7.44
CA LYS A 220 1.56 21.92 7.60
C LYS A 220 0.51 21.10 8.35
N TRP A 221 0.76 19.80 8.57
CA TRP A 221 -0.23 18.87 9.11
C TRP A 221 -0.62 19.19 10.54
N LYS A 222 -1.92 19.32 10.76
CA LYS A 222 -2.51 19.55 12.07
C LYS A 222 -2.78 18.24 12.79
N GLN A 223 -2.85 18.29 14.11
CA GLN A 223 -3.23 17.11 14.88
C GLN A 223 -4.59 16.58 14.42
N LYS A 224 -5.54 17.47 14.15
CA LYS A 224 -6.85 17.08 13.60
C LYS A 224 -6.77 16.30 12.30
N ASP A 225 -5.90 16.72 11.37
CA ASP A 225 -5.74 16.08 10.05
C ASP A 225 -5.32 14.61 10.20
N PHE A 226 -4.43 14.33 11.16
CA PHE A 226 -4.05 12.97 11.50
C PHE A 226 -5.23 12.12 11.99
N TYR A 227 -6.04 12.66 12.92
CA TYR A 227 -7.22 11.94 13.42
C TYR A 227 -8.29 11.76 12.34
N GLU A 228 -8.43 12.71 11.42
CA GLU A 228 -9.31 12.57 10.26
C GLU A 228 -8.83 11.46 9.31
N MET A 229 -7.52 11.26 9.13
CA MET A 229 -7.00 10.08 8.43
C MET A 229 -7.29 8.79 9.20
N ALA A 230 -6.96 8.76 10.50
CA ALA A 230 -7.15 7.58 11.34
C ALA A 230 -8.61 7.13 11.42
N ALA A 231 -9.57 8.05 11.28
CA ALA A 231 -10.99 7.76 11.27
C ALA A 231 -11.42 6.80 10.14
N PHE A 232 -10.68 6.68 9.03
CA PHE A 232 -10.99 5.70 7.98
C PHE A 232 -10.94 4.26 8.49
N ALA A 233 -10.04 3.97 9.43
CA ALA A 233 -9.92 2.69 10.14
C ALA A 233 -10.62 2.69 11.51
N GLY A 234 -11.40 3.74 11.81
CA GLY A 234 -12.14 3.85 13.07
C GLY A 234 -13.05 2.64 13.30
N GLY A 235 -13.06 2.11 14.52
CA GLY A 235 -13.94 1.00 14.90
C GLY A 235 -13.62 -0.38 14.27
N VAL A 236 -12.48 -0.52 13.57
CA VAL A 236 -11.96 -1.84 13.17
C VAL A 236 -11.67 -2.69 14.40
N ALA A 237 -12.13 -3.95 14.38
CA ALA A 237 -11.85 -4.92 15.43
C ALA A 237 -10.88 -6.00 14.94
N TYR A 238 -9.94 -6.37 15.80
CA TYR A 238 -8.90 -7.39 15.54
C TYR A 238 -9.35 -8.79 15.98
N ARG A 239 -10.64 -9.07 15.81
CA ARG A 239 -11.27 -10.35 16.12
C ARG A 239 -12.25 -10.67 15.01
N ALA A 240 -11.92 -11.65 14.18
CA ALA A 240 -12.84 -12.16 13.19
C ALA A 240 -14.05 -12.81 13.86
N GLN A 241 -15.21 -12.70 13.21
CA GLN A 241 -16.36 -13.51 13.58
C GLN A 241 -16.09 -14.96 13.18
N LEU A 242 -16.35 -15.90 14.09
CA LEU A 242 -16.45 -17.30 13.71
C LEU A 242 -17.62 -17.44 12.77
N ASP A 243 -17.49 -18.32 11.79
CA ASP A 243 -18.63 -18.69 10.96
C ASP A 243 -19.73 -19.36 11.82
N ARG A 244 -20.92 -19.49 11.23
CA ARG A 244 -22.08 -20.08 11.92
C ARG A 244 -21.96 -21.59 12.13
N GLU A 245 -21.04 -22.26 11.45
CA GLU A 245 -20.88 -23.72 11.45
C GLU A 245 -19.84 -24.20 12.48
N GLN A 246 -18.77 -23.44 12.68
CA GLN A 246 -17.68 -23.69 13.62
C GLN A 246 -18.07 -23.34 15.05
N ALA A 247 -18.91 -22.31 15.25
CA ALA A 247 -19.27 -21.86 16.59
C ALA A 247 -20.00 -22.95 17.43
N PRO A 248 -20.99 -23.70 16.90
CA PRO A 248 -21.59 -24.83 17.60
C PRO A 248 -20.60 -25.96 17.87
N ALA A 249 -19.75 -26.33 16.90
CA ALA A 249 -18.78 -27.40 17.06
C ALA A 249 -17.76 -27.10 18.18
N LEU A 250 -17.22 -25.87 18.21
CA LEU A 250 -16.31 -25.43 19.26
C LEU A 250 -16.98 -25.36 20.64
N ALA A 251 -18.28 -25.03 20.69
CA ALA A 251 -19.05 -25.04 21.92
C ALA A 251 -19.26 -26.45 22.48
N GLU A 252 -19.52 -27.44 21.60
CA GLU A 252 -19.68 -28.83 22.02
C GLU A 252 -18.37 -29.43 22.52
N VAL A 253 -17.25 -29.19 21.84
CA VAL A 253 -15.92 -29.59 22.32
C VAL A 253 -15.60 -28.92 23.66
N ALA A 254 -15.92 -27.62 23.82
CA ALA A 254 -15.71 -26.93 25.09
C ALA A 254 -16.54 -27.54 26.24
N LYS A 255 -17.77 -27.99 25.95
CA LYS A 255 -18.66 -28.64 26.91
C LYS A 255 -18.10 -30.01 27.32
N GLU A 256 -17.73 -30.84 26.35
CA GLU A 256 -17.14 -32.16 26.61
C GLU A 256 -15.87 -32.06 27.48
N LEU A 257 -14.98 -31.12 27.17
CA LEU A 257 -13.76 -30.89 27.96
C LEU A 257 -14.06 -30.41 29.40
N ARG A 258 -15.12 -29.61 29.59
CA ARG A 258 -15.59 -29.21 30.94
C ARG A 258 -16.14 -30.39 31.72
N ASP A 259 -16.95 -31.22 31.08
CA ASP A 259 -17.55 -32.41 31.68
C ASP A 259 -16.47 -33.41 32.13
N LYS A 260 -15.42 -33.56 31.32
CA LYS A 260 -14.22 -34.36 31.65
C LYS A 260 -13.25 -33.68 32.63
N ARG A 261 -13.51 -32.43 33.04
CA ARG A 261 -12.60 -31.59 33.85
C ARG A 261 -11.19 -31.46 33.25
N ASP A 262 -11.06 -31.55 31.93
CA ASP A 262 -9.78 -31.46 31.22
C ASP A 262 -9.32 -30.00 31.09
N ARG A 263 -8.50 -29.57 32.05
CA ARG A 263 -7.92 -28.22 32.06
C ARG A 263 -6.95 -27.99 30.90
N GLN A 264 -6.18 -29.00 30.49
CA GLN A 264 -5.19 -28.85 29.41
C GLN A 264 -5.89 -28.73 28.05
N GLY A 265 -6.90 -29.57 27.81
CA GLY A 265 -7.76 -29.48 26.63
C GLY A 265 -8.48 -28.14 26.53
N LEU A 266 -9.03 -27.61 27.64
CA LEU A 266 -9.66 -26.28 27.63
C LEU A 266 -8.66 -25.15 27.31
N GLN A 267 -7.42 -25.26 27.78
CA GLN A 267 -6.37 -24.31 27.42
C GLN A 267 -5.98 -24.43 25.94
N ALA A 268 -5.87 -25.65 25.42
CA ALA A 268 -5.58 -25.92 24.01
C ALA A 268 -6.68 -25.40 23.09
N LEU A 269 -7.95 -25.69 23.41
CA LEU A 269 -9.12 -25.16 22.71
C LEU A 269 -9.15 -23.63 22.76
N GLY A 270 -8.84 -23.03 23.91
CA GLY A 270 -8.74 -21.57 24.04
C GLY A 270 -7.66 -20.97 23.13
N ARG A 271 -6.50 -21.64 22.95
CA ARG A 271 -5.47 -21.22 22.00
C ARG A 271 -5.97 -21.34 20.56
N LEU A 272 -6.61 -22.45 20.21
CA LEU A 272 -7.17 -22.70 18.87
C LEU A 272 -8.23 -21.64 18.52
N VAL A 273 -9.22 -21.42 19.40
CA VAL A 273 -10.28 -20.42 19.20
C VAL A 273 -9.70 -19.03 19.03
N ARG A 274 -8.67 -18.66 19.81
CA ARG A 274 -7.97 -17.37 19.64
C ARG A 274 -7.27 -17.28 18.29
N GLY A 275 -6.63 -18.35 17.81
CA GLY A 275 -6.01 -18.41 16.49
C GLY A 275 -7.03 -18.23 15.37
N VAL A 276 -8.11 -19.01 15.39
CA VAL A 276 -9.18 -18.94 14.37
C VAL A 276 -9.89 -17.59 14.38
N GLN A 277 -10.11 -16.99 15.55
CA GLN A 277 -10.71 -15.65 15.65
C GLN A 277 -9.71 -14.52 15.42
N SER A 278 -8.42 -14.80 15.25
CA SER A 278 -7.45 -13.77 14.89
C SER A 278 -7.69 -13.36 13.45
N GLY A 279 -7.97 -12.09 13.25
CA GLY A 279 -8.40 -11.57 11.96
C GLY A 279 -8.95 -10.16 12.10
N ILE A 280 -9.56 -9.66 11.04
CA ILE A 280 -10.12 -8.31 10.99
C ILE A 280 -11.63 -8.39 10.83
N SER A 281 -12.36 -7.51 11.51
CA SER A 281 -13.79 -7.33 11.26
C SER A 281 -14.13 -5.84 11.33
N GLY A 282 -14.97 -5.39 10.39
CA GLY A 282 -15.43 -4.02 10.32
C GLY A 282 -14.75 -3.26 9.19
N THR A 283 -15.57 -2.65 8.36
CA THR A 283 -15.18 -1.91 7.16
C THR A 283 -14.74 -0.47 7.46
N GLY A 284 -14.44 -0.19 8.74
CA GLY A 284 -14.24 1.15 9.26
C GLY A 284 -15.55 1.90 9.44
N THR A 285 -15.62 2.73 10.47
CA THR A 285 -16.83 3.46 10.84
C THR A 285 -16.78 4.92 10.43
N GLY A 286 -15.61 5.37 9.93
CA GLY A 286 -15.35 6.73 9.49
C GLY A 286 -15.31 7.76 10.61
N LEU A 287 -15.25 7.33 11.87
CA LEU A 287 -15.29 8.22 13.03
C LEU A 287 -14.20 7.85 14.03
N ILE A 288 -13.56 8.87 14.61
CA ILE A 288 -12.68 8.71 15.77
C ILE A 288 -12.86 9.90 16.72
N ARG A 289 -12.49 9.73 17.99
CA ARG A 289 -12.47 10.84 18.95
C ARG A 289 -11.09 11.49 18.97
N LEU A 290 -11.07 12.82 19.02
CA LEU A 290 -9.88 13.55 19.40
C LEU A 290 -9.47 13.21 20.85
N PRO A 291 -8.17 13.36 21.19
CA PRO A 291 -7.66 13.16 22.55
C PRO A 291 -8.40 13.96 23.62
N LYS A 292 -8.26 13.53 24.88
CA LYS A 292 -8.81 14.24 26.04
C LYS A 292 -8.08 15.55 26.33
N ASP A 293 -6.81 15.60 25.94
CA ASP A 293 -5.87 16.70 26.08
C ASP A 293 -5.72 17.52 24.79
N TYR A 294 -6.65 17.37 23.84
CA TYR A 294 -6.67 18.15 22.60
C TYR A 294 -6.76 19.65 22.93
N LYS A 295 -5.78 20.42 22.45
CA LYS A 295 -5.55 21.83 22.85
C LYS A 295 -5.68 22.86 21.73
N TYR A 296 -5.98 22.43 20.50
CA TYR A 296 -6.05 23.31 19.34
C TYR A 296 -7.48 23.85 19.12
N ASP A 297 -7.58 25.02 18.51
CA ASP A 297 -8.83 25.77 18.28
C ASP A 297 -9.76 25.13 17.23
N ASN A 298 -9.21 24.37 16.30
CA ASN A 298 -9.92 23.68 15.22
C ASN A 298 -10.72 22.44 15.70
N GLY A 299 -10.77 22.15 17.00
CA GLY A 299 -11.53 21.04 17.57
C GLY A 299 -11.68 21.13 19.10
N LYS A 300 -12.47 20.23 19.68
CA LYS A 300 -12.64 20.11 21.14
C LYS A 300 -12.14 18.75 21.63
N ALA A 301 -11.64 18.69 22.87
CA ALA A 301 -11.32 17.44 23.52
C ALA A 301 -12.48 16.44 23.46
N ASN A 302 -12.17 15.17 23.12
CA ASN A 302 -13.14 14.09 22.90
C ASN A 302 -14.18 14.31 21.77
N GLN A 303 -14.05 15.36 20.96
CA GLN A 303 -14.91 15.59 19.80
C GLN A 303 -14.79 14.43 18.82
N LEU A 304 -15.93 14.00 18.26
CA LEU A 304 -15.93 13.06 17.16
C LEU A 304 -15.58 13.80 15.86
N VAL A 305 -14.55 13.32 15.18
CA VAL A 305 -14.16 13.78 13.85
C VAL A 305 -14.43 12.69 12.83
N ARG A 306 -14.72 13.13 11.60
CA ARG A 306 -15.09 12.27 10.48
C ARG A 306 -13.88 12.05 9.58
N ALA A 307 -13.84 10.87 8.96
CA ALA A 307 -12.76 10.53 8.05
C ALA A 307 -12.68 11.50 6.87
N LYS A 308 -11.47 11.98 6.63
CA LYS A 308 -11.16 12.91 5.54
C LYS A 308 -9.72 12.67 5.11
N ALA A 309 -9.51 12.58 3.80
CA ALA A 309 -8.18 12.45 3.25
C ALA A 309 -7.44 13.79 3.30
N ILE A 310 -6.15 13.73 3.60
CA ILE A 310 -5.29 14.93 3.75
C ILE A 310 -4.72 15.45 2.44
N PHE A 311 -4.86 14.69 1.34
CA PHE A 311 -4.41 15.07 0.01
C PHE A 311 -5.53 15.02 -1.02
N GLY A 312 -5.50 15.95 -1.97
CA GLY A 312 -6.44 16.01 -3.08
C GLY A 312 -7.90 16.00 -2.63
N THR A 313 -8.76 15.46 -3.49
CA THR A 313 -10.19 15.32 -3.19
C THR A 313 -10.42 14.12 -2.28
N SER A 314 -10.87 14.38 -1.05
CA SER A 314 -11.23 13.33 -0.11
C SER A 314 -12.37 12.46 -0.66
N PRO A 315 -12.32 11.12 -0.47
CA PRO A 315 -13.39 10.25 -0.94
C PRO A 315 -14.71 10.56 -0.23
N ALA A 316 -15.80 10.47 -0.98
CA ALA A 316 -17.14 10.56 -0.41
C ALA A 316 -17.38 9.35 0.50
N ILE A 317 -17.77 9.61 1.76
CA ILE A 317 -18.12 8.56 2.71
C ILE A 317 -19.54 8.78 3.22
N ALA A 318 -20.36 7.73 3.31
CA ALA A 318 -21.72 7.81 3.82
C ALA A 318 -21.76 7.90 5.36
N VAL A 319 -21.05 8.87 5.94
CA VAL A 319 -21.00 9.12 7.39
C VAL A 319 -21.68 10.45 7.66
N ALA A 320 -22.80 10.42 8.38
CA ALA A 320 -23.48 11.63 8.82
C ALA A 320 -22.55 12.47 9.71
N ASP A 321 -22.68 13.81 9.64
CA ASP A 321 -21.91 14.70 10.50
C ASP A 321 -22.21 14.38 11.98
N PRO A 322 -21.20 13.89 12.74
CA PRO A 322 -21.41 13.51 14.13
C PRO A 322 -21.74 14.71 15.03
N ASN A 323 -21.50 15.93 14.56
CA ASN A 323 -21.69 17.17 15.30
C ASN A 323 -22.87 18.01 14.78
N ALA A 324 -23.66 17.49 13.84
CA ALA A 324 -24.84 18.19 13.34
C ALA A 324 -25.82 18.53 14.49
N PRO A 325 -26.41 19.74 14.50
CA PRO A 325 -27.38 20.11 15.52
C PRO A 325 -28.55 19.13 15.50
N LYS A 326 -28.81 18.48 16.65
CA LYS A 326 -29.93 17.57 16.78
C LYS A 326 -31.24 18.34 16.58
N ALA A 327 -32.12 17.83 15.71
CA ALA A 327 -33.47 18.36 15.58
C ALA A 327 -34.12 18.44 16.98
N LYS A 328 -34.57 19.63 17.36
CA LYS A 328 -35.28 19.82 18.63
C LYS A 328 -36.49 18.88 18.63
N PRO A 329 -36.70 18.05 19.67
CA PRO A 329 -37.90 17.25 19.76
C PRO A 329 -39.11 18.19 19.67
N LYS A 330 -40.08 17.86 18.81
CA LYS A 330 -41.35 18.59 18.75
C LYS A 330 -41.97 18.53 20.15
N THR A 331 -41.96 19.65 20.87
CA THR A 331 -42.57 19.77 22.19
C THR A 331 -44.08 19.76 22.01
N GLY A 332 -44.66 18.57 22.05
CA GLY A 332 -46.09 18.34 21.93
C GLY A 332 -46.73 18.01 23.28
N SER A 333 -47.49 18.98 23.79
CA SER A 333 -48.67 18.85 24.66
C SER A 333 -48.51 18.51 26.16
N LYS A 334 -49.47 19.09 26.90
CA LYS A 334 -49.55 19.27 28.35
C LYS A 334 -49.76 17.94 29.10
N SER A 335 -49.09 17.88 30.25
CA SER A 335 -49.16 16.84 31.28
C SER A 335 -50.59 16.50 31.72
N LYS A 336 -50.99 15.22 31.59
CA LYS A 336 -52.01 14.59 32.44
C LYS A 336 -51.28 13.73 33.49
N ARG A 337 -51.81 13.65 34.72
CA ARG A 337 -51.28 12.82 35.82
C ARG A 337 -51.19 11.35 35.39
N LYS A 338 -49.98 10.90 35.08
CA LYS A 338 -49.69 9.51 34.67
C LYS A 338 -49.80 8.52 35.82
N SER A 339 -50.21 7.29 35.52
CA SER A 339 -50.32 6.17 36.47
C SER A 339 -48.93 5.65 36.91
N TRP A 340 -48.84 4.99 38.06
CA TRP A 340 -47.60 4.37 38.53
C TRP A 340 -47.03 3.33 37.55
N ARG A 341 -47.90 2.53 36.90
CA ARG A 341 -47.49 1.54 35.88
C ARG A 341 -46.91 2.18 34.62
N GLU A 342 -47.43 3.35 34.27
CA GLU A 342 -46.99 4.14 33.12
C GLU A 342 -45.60 4.76 33.37
N ARG A 343 -45.36 5.27 34.59
CA ARG A 343 -44.04 5.74 35.03
C ARG A 343 -42.98 4.63 35.03
N GLN A 344 -43.35 3.39 35.37
CA GLN A 344 -42.44 2.24 35.33
C GLN A 344 -42.03 1.87 33.90
N ARG A 345 -43.00 1.85 32.96
CA ARG A 345 -42.73 1.63 31.53
C ARG A 345 -41.83 2.71 30.95
N GLU A 346 -42.10 3.98 31.25
CA GLU A 346 -41.23 5.08 30.81
C GLU A 346 -39.83 5.01 31.39
N ARG A 347 -39.66 4.58 32.64
CA ARG A 347 -38.34 4.37 33.24
C ARG A 347 -37.58 3.22 32.57
N GLN A 348 -38.24 2.10 32.29
CA GLN A 348 -37.62 0.97 31.57
C GLN A 348 -37.26 1.36 30.14
N GLU A 349 -38.14 2.10 29.45
CA GLU A 349 -37.88 2.58 28.11
C GLU A 349 -36.80 3.66 28.08
N ALA A 350 -36.76 4.56 29.08
CA ALA A 350 -35.69 5.52 29.25
C ALA A 350 -34.35 4.83 29.54
N GLN A 351 -34.33 3.82 30.41
CA GLN A 351 -33.12 3.01 30.66
C GLN A 351 -32.69 2.23 29.41
N ARG A 352 -33.64 1.68 28.64
CA ARG A 352 -33.37 1.02 27.37
C ARG A 352 -32.81 2.00 26.34
N ARG A 353 -33.42 3.17 26.16
CA ARG A 353 -32.92 4.26 25.31
C ARG A 353 -31.55 4.75 25.77
N GLN A 354 -31.30 4.80 27.08
CA GLN A 354 -30.02 5.20 27.65
C GLN A 354 -28.95 4.11 27.46
N ARG A 355 -29.32 2.82 27.54
CA ARG A 355 -28.46 1.68 27.20
C ARG A 355 -28.18 1.61 25.70
N GLU A 356 -29.18 1.79 24.85
CA GLU A 356 -29.05 1.88 23.38
C GLU A 356 -28.23 3.10 22.98
N MET A 357 -28.41 4.26 23.65
CA MET A 357 -27.54 5.43 23.45
C MET A 357 -26.12 5.18 23.94
N ARG A 358 -25.90 4.52 25.07
CA ARG A 358 -24.55 4.14 25.54
C ARG A 358 -23.89 3.14 24.59
N GLN A 359 -24.64 2.16 24.08
CA GLN A 359 -24.17 1.22 23.06
C GLN A 359 -23.87 1.92 21.73
N ARG A 360 -24.71 2.87 21.29
CA ARG A 360 -24.45 3.74 20.12
C ARG A 360 -23.30 4.71 20.33
N ARG A 361 -23.04 5.15 21.57
CA ARG A 361 -21.93 6.07 21.91
C ARG A 361 -20.59 5.34 22.00
N ASN A 362 -20.63 4.03 22.30
CA ASN A 362 -19.47 3.13 22.35
C ASN A 362 -19.24 2.40 21.01
N GLN A 363 -20.27 2.22 20.18
CA GLN A 363 -20.13 1.94 18.75
C GLN A 363 -19.82 3.25 18.05
N VAL A 364 -18.55 3.63 18.06
CA VAL A 364 -18.08 4.77 17.27
C VAL A 364 -18.28 4.40 15.80
N GLY A 365 -19.42 4.83 15.24
CA GLY A 365 -19.81 4.91 13.84
C GLY A 365 -20.70 3.77 13.28
N GLN A 366 -21.36 4.10 12.17
CA GLN A 366 -22.51 3.36 11.63
C GLN A 366 -22.07 2.00 11.08
N ARG A 367 -22.76 0.92 11.44
CA ARG A 367 -22.56 -0.40 10.82
C ARG A 367 -22.95 -0.33 9.34
N GLY A 368 -22.09 -0.85 8.46
CA GLY A 368 -22.34 -0.93 7.02
C GLY A 368 -21.71 0.19 6.18
N VAL A 369 -21.02 1.15 6.80
CA VAL A 369 -20.24 2.15 6.06
C VAL A 369 -18.89 1.56 5.67
N LYS A 370 -18.52 1.65 4.40
CA LYS A 370 -17.29 1.09 3.84
C LYS A 370 -16.16 2.13 3.76
N THR A 371 -15.76 2.71 4.89
CA THR A 371 -14.76 3.79 4.88
C THR A 371 -13.36 3.29 4.52
N ARG A 372 -13.01 2.05 4.89
CA ARG A 372 -11.74 1.44 4.47
C ARG A 372 -11.69 1.22 2.97
N ASP A 373 -12.77 0.75 2.35
CA ASP A 373 -12.87 0.63 0.90
C ASP A 373 -12.72 1.99 0.23
N ALA A 374 -13.44 3.01 0.71
CA ALA A 374 -13.33 4.37 0.18
C ALA A 374 -11.90 4.95 0.30
N PHE A 375 -11.22 4.66 1.42
CA PHE A 375 -9.82 5.02 1.61
C PHE A 375 -8.89 4.27 0.65
N ALA A 376 -9.08 2.95 0.51
CA ALA A 376 -8.26 2.11 -0.36
C ALA A 376 -8.44 2.50 -1.84
N ASP A 377 -9.67 2.75 -2.27
CA ASP A 377 -10.00 3.20 -3.61
C ASP A 377 -9.37 4.57 -3.90
N TRP A 378 -9.45 5.51 -2.96
CA TRP A 378 -8.79 6.82 -3.08
C TRP A 378 -7.27 6.73 -3.08
N LEU A 379 -6.69 5.92 -2.19
CA LEU A 379 -5.25 5.77 -2.04
C LEU A 379 -4.63 5.14 -3.29
N THR A 380 -5.27 4.10 -3.83
CA THR A 380 -4.76 3.33 -4.97
C THR A 380 -5.27 3.84 -6.33
N ALA A 381 -6.03 4.93 -6.34
CA ALA A 381 -6.50 5.55 -7.57
C ALA A 381 -5.33 6.03 -8.43
N LYS A 382 -5.42 5.81 -9.75
CA LYS A 382 -4.46 6.36 -10.74
C LYS A 382 -4.36 7.88 -10.68
N SER A 383 -5.41 8.55 -10.23
CA SER A 383 -5.48 10.00 -10.03
C SER A 383 -4.83 10.47 -8.74
N ASN A 384 -4.31 9.57 -7.90
CA ASN A 384 -3.54 9.93 -6.71
C ASN A 384 -2.04 9.99 -7.06
N PRO A 385 -1.47 11.17 -7.35
CA PRO A 385 -0.10 11.28 -7.82
C PRO A 385 0.91 10.86 -6.75
N ARG A 386 0.61 11.04 -5.46
CA ARG A 386 1.52 10.66 -4.37
C ARG A 386 1.73 9.15 -4.30
N PHE A 387 0.66 8.37 -4.44
CA PHE A 387 0.74 6.91 -4.44
C PHE A 387 1.68 6.40 -5.54
N THR A 388 1.50 6.89 -6.77
CA THR A 388 2.33 6.54 -7.92
C THR A 388 3.77 7.04 -7.77
N ARG A 389 3.96 8.29 -7.34
CA ARG A 389 5.27 8.90 -7.14
C ARG A 389 6.13 8.11 -6.17
N VAL A 390 5.58 7.72 -5.03
CA VAL A 390 6.32 7.01 -3.98
C VAL A 390 6.85 5.69 -4.48
N ILE A 391 6.01 4.87 -5.14
CA ILE A 391 6.47 3.56 -5.63
C ILE A 391 7.44 3.71 -6.81
N ALA A 392 7.20 4.64 -7.74
CA ALA A 392 8.12 4.89 -8.85
C ALA A 392 9.50 5.36 -8.35
N ASN A 393 9.53 6.24 -7.35
CA ASN A 393 10.76 6.75 -6.75
C ASN A 393 11.54 5.64 -6.00
N ARG A 394 10.86 4.73 -5.28
CA ARG A 394 11.50 3.58 -4.63
C ARG A 394 12.04 2.55 -5.63
N MET A 395 11.32 2.28 -6.72
CA MET A 395 11.81 1.37 -7.76
C MET A 395 13.03 1.98 -8.48
N TRP A 396 13.04 3.31 -8.68
CA TRP A 396 14.22 4.02 -9.15
C TRP A 396 15.40 3.90 -8.19
N GLU A 397 15.18 4.15 -6.90
CA GLU A 397 16.19 3.99 -5.84
C GLU A 397 16.75 2.56 -5.80
N GLN A 398 15.90 1.55 -5.92
CA GLN A 398 16.32 0.15 -5.93
C GLN A 398 17.28 -0.14 -7.09
N ALA A 399 17.03 0.42 -8.28
CA ALA A 399 17.87 0.25 -9.46
C ALA A 399 19.16 1.10 -9.40
N MET A 400 19.04 2.39 -9.09
CA MET A 400 20.12 3.37 -9.21
C MET A 400 20.92 3.57 -7.92
N GLY A 401 20.40 3.11 -6.79
CA GLY A 401 21.00 3.24 -5.47
C GLY A 401 20.79 4.57 -4.75
N ARG A 402 20.05 5.49 -5.36
CA ARG A 402 19.58 6.73 -4.77
C ARG A 402 18.28 7.16 -5.45
N ALA A 403 17.35 7.72 -4.69
CA ALA A 403 16.06 8.16 -5.20
C ALA A 403 16.16 9.52 -5.91
N LEU A 404 15.16 9.85 -6.75
CA LEU A 404 15.06 11.19 -7.33
C LEU A 404 14.60 12.21 -6.28
N ILE A 405 13.78 11.76 -5.33
CA ILE A 405 13.32 12.53 -4.18
C ILE A 405 13.82 11.84 -2.92
N GLU A 406 14.60 12.55 -2.11
CA GLU A 406 15.12 12.07 -0.83
C GLU A 406 14.62 12.96 0.33
N PRO A 407 14.34 12.38 1.51
CA PRO A 407 14.26 10.94 1.77
C PRO A 407 12.95 10.34 1.20
N VAL A 408 12.98 9.06 0.78
CA VAL A 408 11.86 8.37 0.11
C VAL A 408 10.57 8.22 0.93
N ASP A 409 10.63 8.49 2.23
CA ASP A 409 9.54 8.34 3.17
C ASP A 409 9.15 9.65 3.88
N ASN A 410 9.67 10.80 3.42
CA ASN A 410 9.28 12.13 3.91
C ASN A 410 9.11 13.15 2.76
N LEU A 411 8.14 12.89 1.89
CA LEU A 411 7.69 13.77 0.81
C LEU A 411 6.76 14.86 1.37
N MET A 412 7.27 16.09 1.40
CA MET A 412 6.51 17.31 1.69
C MET A 412 5.96 17.90 0.39
N ASP A 413 5.03 18.85 0.48
CA ASP A 413 4.44 19.48 -0.72
C ASP A 413 5.43 20.32 -1.52
N ASN A 414 6.45 20.88 -0.85
CA ASN A 414 7.51 21.67 -1.49
C ASN A 414 8.71 20.80 -1.93
N THR A 415 8.67 19.48 -1.71
CA THR A 415 9.75 18.59 -2.11
C THR A 415 9.85 18.54 -3.63
N LYS A 416 11.04 18.81 -4.16
CA LYS A 416 11.35 18.76 -5.59
C LYS A 416 12.23 17.56 -5.89
N ALA A 417 11.95 16.87 -6.99
CA ALA A 417 12.84 15.85 -7.48
C ALA A 417 14.13 16.48 -8.02
N SER A 418 15.25 15.80 -7.82
CA SER A 418 16.53 16.10 -8.48
C SER A 418 16.37 16.24 -9.99
N ASN A 419 15.51 15.43 -10.61
CA ASN A 419 15.07 15.56 -11.99
C ASN A 419 13.53 15.53 -12.10
N GLN A 420 12.91 16.71 -12.08
CA GLN A 420 11.45 16.84 -12.09
C GLN A 420 10.79 16.22 -13.33
N LYS A 421 11.34 16.46 -14.53
CA LYS A 421 10.81 15.91 -15.79
C LYS A 421 10.91 14.38 -15.84
N LEU A 422 11.98 13.83 -15.28
CA LEU A 422 12.13 12.38 -15.15
C LEU A 422 11.13 11.79 -14.15
N MET A 423 10.95 12.41 -12.98
CA MET A 423 9.97 11.93 -12.00
C MET A 423 8.55 11.90 -12.58
N GLU A 424 8.15 12.96 -13.28
CA GLU A 424 6.86 13.02 -13.99
C GLU A 424 6.72 11.91 -15.04
N TYR A 425 7.78 11.63 -15.80
CA TYR A 425 7.78 10.54 -16.77
C TYR A 425 7.69 9.17 -16.11
N LEU A 426 8.41 8.94 -15.00
CA LEU A 426 8.36 7.68 -14.25
C LEU A 426 6.97 7.44 -13.63
N GLU A 427 6.29 8.50 -13.17
CA GLU A 427 4.90 8.43 -12.69
C GLU A 427 3.94 8.00 -13.81
N GLN A 428 4.02 8.65 -14.97
CA GLN A 428 3.22 8.29 -16.14
C GLN A 428 3.50 6.84 -16.57
N LEU A 429 4.78 6.46 -16.60
CA LEU A 429 5.22 5.13 -16.98
C LEU A 429 4.67 4.05 -16.03
N MET A 430 4.71 4.28 -14.72
CA MET A 430 4.16 3.36 -13.71
C MET A 430 2.66 3.11 -13.92
N VAL A 431 1.90 4.17 -14.26
CA VAL A 431 0.47 4.05 -14.58
C VAL A 431 0.25 3.31 -15.91
N GLN A 432 1.08 3.60 -16.93
CA GLN A 432 0.99 2.97 -18.27
C GLN A 432 1.29 1.47 -18.23
N VAL A 433 2.27 1.03 -17.43
CA VAL A 433 2.53 -0.41 -17.22
C VAL A 433 1.51 -1.06 -16.28
N GLY A 434 0.53 -0.31 -15.79
CA GLY A 434 -0.56 -0.83 -14.96
C GLY A 434 -0.10 -1.27 -13.58
N TYR A 435 0.87 -0.56 -12.97
CA TYR A 435 1.46 -0.90 -11.68
C TYR A 435 2.13 -2.29 -11.63
N ASP A 436 2.53 -2.83 -12.79
CA ASP A 436 3.34 -4.04 -12.94
C ASP A 436 4.81 -3.71 -12.62
N LEU A 437 5.25 -4.07 -11.41
CA LEU A 437 6.59 -3.74 -10.91
C LEU A 437 7.69 -4.48 -11.68
N GLN A 438 7.44 -5.71 -12.12
CA GLN A 438 8.39 -6.46 -12.94
C GLN A 438 8.62 -5.78 -14.29
N LYS A 439 7.55 -5.33 -14.97
CA LYS A 439 7.69 -4.55 -16.21
C LYS A 439 8.40 -3.21 -15.98
N PHE A 440 8.06 -2.51 -14.89
CA PHE A 440 8.72 -1.24 -14.57
C PHE A 440 10.22 -1.43 -14.31
N GLN A 441 10.62 -2.40 -13.50
CA GLN A 441 12.02 -2.73 -13.25
C GLN A 441 12.74 -3.21 -14.51
N ARG A 442 12.10 -4.02 -15.37
CA ARG A 442 12.64 -4.42 -16.68
C ARG A 442 13.06 -3.19 -17.51
N ILE A 443 12.25 -2.13 -17.49
CA ILE A 443 12.59 -0.86 -18.16
C ILE A 443 13.80 -0.20 -17.50
N LEU A 444 13.79 -0.03 -16.17
CA LEU A 444 14.87 0.64 -15.45
C LEU A 444 16.23 -0.05 -15.65
N PHE A 445 16.27 -1.37 -15.58
CA PHE A 445 17.52 -2.14 -15.72
C PHE A 445 18.04 -2.19 -17.16
N ASN A 446 17.18 -1.95 -18.16
CA ASN A 446 17.60 -1.83 -19.56
C ASN A 446 18.09 -0.42 -19.95
N THR A 447 18.01 0.57 -19.06
CA THR A 447 18.55 1.92 -19.33
C THR A 447 20.07 1.90 -19.48
N ALA A 448 20.59 2.76 -20.36
CA ALA A 448 22.02 3.04 -20.43
C ALA A 448 22.51 3.57 -19.08
N THR A 449 21.71 4.39 -18.39
CA THR A 449 21.99 4.93 -17.05
C THR A 449 22.31 3.83 -16.04
N PHE A 450 21.49 2.77 -15.94
CA PHE A 450 21.79 1.63 -15.07
C PHE A 450 23.03 0.85 -15.51
N GLN A 451 23.26 0.74 -16.81
CA GLN A 451 24.38 -0.02 -17.40
C GLN A 451 25.73 0.71 -17.33
N ARG A 452 25.79 1.95 -16.86
CA ARG A 452 27.04 2.71 -16.67
C ARG A 452 27.85 2.19 -15.48
N GLN A 453 29.12 2.60 -15.43
CA GLN A 453 29.94 2.43 -14.24
C GLN A 453 29.35 3.23 -13.07
N VAL A 454 29.51 2.70 -11.87
CA VAL A 454 29.04 3.35 -10.66
C VAL A 454 29.86 4.60 -10.35
N THR A 455 29.23 5.61 -9.76
CA THR A 455 29.98 6.68 -9.10
C THR A 455 30.56 6.14 -7.80
N ARG A 456 31.90 6.18 -7.69
CA ARG A 456 32.65 5.69 -6.52
C ARG A 456 32.84 6.76 -5.45
N THR A 457 32.71 8.03 -5.81
CA THR A 457 32.74 9.14 -4.87
C THR A 457 31.45 9.12 -4.07
N GLU A 458 31.57 9.21 -2.75
CA GLU A 458 30.42 9.36 -1.87
C GLU A 458 29.66 10.65 -2.25
N VAL A 459 28.34 10.52 -2.39
CA VAL A 459 27.47 11.66 -2.70
C VAL A 459 26.74 12.04 -1.42
N PRO A 460 27.05 13.20 -0.82
CA PRO A 460 26.37 13.64 0.40
C PRO A 460 24.85 13.66 0.25
N SER A 461 24.14 13.44 1.35
CA SER A 461 22.67 13.36 1.37
C SER A 461 21.99 14.68 0.99
N ASP A 462 22.64 15.81 1.24
CA ASP A 462 22.19 17.17 0.93
C ASP A 462 22.52 17.62 -0.51
N GLN A 463 23.36 16.88 -1.23
CA GLN A 463 23.72 17.21 -2.61
C GLN A 463 22.82 16.53 -3.63
N THR A 464 22.51 17.27 -4.70
CA THR A 464 21.77 16.73 -5.85
C THR A 464 22.68 15.80 -6.67
N TYR A 465 22.25 14.55 -6.86
CA TYR A 465 22.92 13.60 -7.75
C TYR A 465 22.27 13.59 -9.13
N LEU A 466 23.08 13.67 -10.20
CA LEU A 466 22.59 13.79 -11.58
C LEU A 466 22.54 12.45 -12.34
N PHE A 467 22.90 11.34 -11.68
CA PHE A 467 22.87 9.98 -12.24
C PHE A 467 23.77 9.80 -13.47
N GLN A 468 25.02 10.24 -13.37
CA GLN A 468 26.09 9.89 -14.32
C GLN A 468 26.26 8.37 -14.43
N GLY A 469 25.90 7.64 -13.38
CA GLY A 469 25.63 6.21 -13.36
C GLY A 469 24.85 5.86 -12.08
N PRO A 470 24.77 4.58 -11.69
CA PRO A 470 24.28 4.20 -10.38
C PRO A 470 25.27 4.59 -9.27
N VAL A 471 24.80 4.66 -8.03
CA VAL A 471 25.65 4.87 -6.85
C VAL A 471 26.21 3.53 -6.36
N LEU A 472 27.48 3.52 -5.94
CA LEU A 472 28.07 2.36 -5.26
C LEU A 472 27.37 2.14 -3.91
N ARG A 473 26.88 0.92 -3.68
CA ARG A 473 26.17 0.55 -2.44
C ARG A 473 26.84 -0.61 -1.72
N ARG A 474 26.62 -0.67 -0.42
CA ARG A 474 26.90 -1.87 0.39
C ARG A 474 25.80 -2.91 0.12
N MET A 475 26.16 -4.18 0.22
CA MET A 475 25.18 -5.26 0.22
C MET A 475 24.39 -5.24 1.52
N THR A 476 23.11 -5.60 1.46
CA THR A 476 22.30 -5.83 2.67
C THR A 476 22.75 -7.12 3.38
N ALA A 477 22.29 -7.33 4.62
CA ALA A 477 22.62 -8.54 5.37
C ALA A 477 22.11 -9.81 4.65
N GLU A 478 20.90 -9.74 4.09
CA GLU A 478 20.26 -10.78 3.29
C GLU A 478 21.07 -11.05 2.02
N GLN A 479 21.51 -9.99 1.32
CA GLN A 479 22.33 -10.16 0.12
C GLN A 479 23.68 -10.82 0.42
N ILE A 480 24.30 -10.50 1.55
CA ILE A 480 25.53 -11.15 2.01
C ILE A 480 25.27 -12.63 2.28
N TRP A 481 24.22 -12.93 3.06
CA TRP A 481 23.84 -14.30 3.39
C TRP A 481 23.56 -15.13 2.13
N ASP A 482 22.67 -14.65 1.25
CA ASP A 482 22.30 -15.36 0.03
C ASP A 482 23.50 -15.55 -0.90
N SER A 483 24.43 -14.59 -0.92
CA SER A 483 25.67 -14.73 -1.69
C SER A 483 26.61 -15.78 -1.09
N LEU A 484 26.71 -15.91 0.23
CA LEU A 484 27.49 -16.98 0.86
C LEU A 484 26.87 -18.35 0.57
N VAL A 485 25.55 -18.46 0.63
CA VAL A 485 24.82 -19.70 0.28
C VAL A 485 25.03 -20.05 -1.20
N THR A 486 25.09 -19.06 -2.09
CA THR A 486 25.35 -19.25 -3.54
C THR A 486 26.73 -19.83 -3.81
N LEU A 487 27.73 -19.54 -2.96
CA LEU A 487 29.07 -20.13 -3.08
C LEU A 487 29.12 -21.62 -2.68
N VAL A 488 28.09 -22.10 -1.97
CA VAL A 488 28.01 -23.48 -1.47
C VAL A 488 27.08 -24.35 -2.33
N TYR A 489 26.06 -23.75 -2.96
CA TYR A 489 25.06 -24.47 -3.75
C TYR A 489 24.93 -23.88 -5.16
N ASP A 490 25.15 -24.71 -6.17
CA ASP A 490 25.06 -24.30 -7.58
C ASP A 490 23.62 -23.98 -8.02
N ASP A 491 22.61 -24.67 -7.48
CA ASP A 491 21.19 -24.47 -7.82
C ASP A 491 20.40 -23.84 -6.66
N ILE A 492 20.89 -22.71 -6.14
CA ILE A 492 20.26 -22.05 -4.99
C ILE A 492 18.80 -21.67 -5.24
N ASP A 493 18.45 -21.24 -6.46
CA ASP A 493 17.10 -20.80 -6.80
C ASP A 493 16.10 -21.98 -6.85
N ASP A 494 16.55 -23.20 -7.15
CA ASP A 494 15.70 -24.40 -7.11
C ASP A 494 15.36 -24.81 -5.68
N ARG A 495 16.21 -24.47 -4.70
CA ARG A 495 15.94 -24.71 -3.27
C ARG A 495 14.95 -23.74 -2.65
N LEU A 496 14.63 -22.65 -3.37
CA LEU A 496 13.64 -21.65 -2.94
C LEU A 496 12.21 -21.98 -3.40
N ARG A 497 12.04 -22.98 -4.28
CA ARG A 497 10.74 -23.41 -4.82
C ARG A 497 9.89 -24.19 -3.83
#